data_AF-A0A2S1T330-F1
#
_entry.id   AF-A0A2S1T330-F1
#
_cell.length_a   1.000
_cell.length_b   1.000
_cell.length_c   1.000
_cell.angle_alpha   90.00
_cell.angle_beta   90.00
_cell.angle_gamma   90.00
#
_symmetry.space_group_name_H-M   'P 1'
#
loop_
_entity.id
_entity.type
_entity.pdbx_description
1 polymer ?
#
loop_
_entity_poly.entity_id
_entity_poly.type
_entity_poly.pdbx_seq_one_letter_code
_entity_poly.pdbx_strand_id
1 'polypeptide(L)' 'MRTTRDRAVKPITYAQPPVELPLRTDPEPVPAAGCGVCAALASQRREARLLSDHSTVSDCNVELRNHPHPGEVA' A
#
# COMPACT_ATOMS: atom_id res chain seq x y z
N MET A 1 -0.80 14.83 -17.01
CA MET A 1 0.26 14.19 -16.20
C MET A 1 1.03 15.27 -15.47
N ARG A 2 0.67 15.61 -14.22
CA ARG A 2 1.38 16.64 -13.46
C ARG A 2 2.62 16.01 -12.83
N THR A 3 3.75 16.09 -13.55
CA THR A 3 5.06 15.84 -12.96
C THR A 3 5.40 17.02 -12.07
N THR A 4 5.06 16.95 -10.78
CA THR A 4 5.69 17.83 -9.80
C THR A 4 7.14 17.40 -9.70
N ARG A 5 7.98 17.98 -10.57
CA ARG A 5 9.44 17.92 -10.46
C ARG A 5 9.81 18.12 -9.00
N ASP A 6 10.65 17.23 -8.49
CA ASP A 6 11.38 17.39 -7.25
C ASP A 6 11.82 18.84 -7.10
N ARG A 7 11.11 19.60 -6.26
CA ARG A 7 11.61 20.88 -5.78
C ARG A 7 12.84 20.49 -4.99
N ALA A 8 14.02 20.82 -5.51
CA ALA A 8 15.29 20.55 -4.84
C ALA A 8 15.29 21.25 -3.47
N VAL A 9 14.85 20.53 -2.44
CA VAL A 9 14.96 20.95 -1.05
C VAL A 9 16.42 20.76 -0.68
N LYS A 10 17.06 21.80 -0.12
CA LYS A 10 18.42 21.68 0.41
C LYS A 10 18.45 20.53 1.42
N PRO A 11 19.39 19.57 1.32
CA PRO A 11 19.47 18.48 2.28
C PRO A 11 19.62 19.03 3.70
N ILE A 12 18.83 18.50 4.63
CA ILE A 12 19.01 18.78 6.06
C ILE A 12 20.34 18.18 6.51
N THR A 13 21.25 19.04 6.98
CA THR A 13 22.62 18.66 7.41
C THR A 13 22.76 18.58 8.93
N TYR A 14 21.66 18.75 9.67
CA TYR A 14 21.61 18.79 11.13
C TYR A 14 20.49 17.89 11.64
N ALA A 15 20.65 17.35 12.85
CA ALA A 15 19.64 16.49 13.46
C ALA A 15 18.33 17.25 13.64
N GLN A 16 17.23 16.61 13.29
CA GLN A 16 15.87 17.13 13.46
C GLN A 16 15.10 16.23 14.42
N PRO A 17 14.08 16.75 15.12
CA PRO A 17 13.17 15.90 15.85
C PRO A 17 12.57 14.86 14.88
N PRO A 18 12.29 13.62 15.36
CA PRO A 18 11.63 12.61 14.54
C PRO A 18 10.33 13.12 13.93
N VAL A 19 10.06 12.71 12.70
CA VAL A 19 8.75 12.93 12.10
C VAL A 19 7.78 11.91 12.71
N GLU A 20 6.79 12.41 13.45
CA GLU A 20 5.72 11.58 13.98
C GLU A 20 4.75 11.19 12.86
N LEU A 21 4.72 9.91 12.51
CA LEU A 21 3.79 9.37 11.52
C LEU A 21 2.57 8.77 12.23
N PRO A 22 1.34 9.03 11.75
CA PRO A 22 0.16 8.41 12.34
C PRO A 22 0.22 6.89 12.15
N LEU A 23 -0.03 6.15 13.23
CA LEU A 23 -0.14 4.71 13.17
C LEU A 23 -1.40 4.32 12.38
N ARG A 24 -1.23 3.56 11.30
CA ARG A 24 -2.36 2.96 10.58
C ARG A 24 -2.89 1.79 11.39
N THR A 25 -4.10 1.93 11.89
CA THR A 25 -4.83 0.89 12.65
C THR A 25 -5.94 0.23 11.81
N ASP A 26 -6.04 0.62 10.53
CA ASP A 26 -7.02 0.05 9.60
C ASP A 26 -6.85 -1.47 9.48
N PRO A 27 -7.95 -2.22 9.40
CA PRO A 27 -7.88 -3.64 9.16
C PRO A 27 -7.25 -3.94 7.79
N GLU A 28 -6.86 -5.19 7.65
CA GLU A 28 -6.34 -5.69 6.38
C GLU A 28 -7.44 -5.65 5.29
N PRO A 29 -7.15 -5.18 4.06
CA PRO A 29 -8.16 -5.06 3.02
C PRO A 29 -8.74 -6.42 2.61
N VAL A 30 -10.05 -6.40 2.38
CA VAL A 30 -10.85 -7.54 1.93
C VAL A 30 -10.89 -7.54 0.40
N PRO A 31 -10.64 -8.67 -0.27
CA PRO A 31 -10.76 -8.75 -1.72
C PRO A 31 -12.22 -8.58 -2.15
N ALA A 32 -12.47 -7.79 -3.19
CA ALA A 32 -13.82 -7.64 -3.73
C ALA A 32 -14.33 -8.94 -4.34
N ALA A 33 -15.60 -9.25 -4.08
CA ALA A 33 -16.26 -10.44 -4.60
C ALA A 33 -16.32 -10.40 -6.13
N GLY A 34 -15.97 -11.52 -6.77
CA GLY A 34 -16.02 -11.65 -8.23
C GLY A 34 -14.86 -10.99 -8.98
N CYS A 35 -13.92 -10.31 -8.30
CA CYS A 35 -12.72 -9.80 -8.94
C CYS A 35 -11.58 -10.83 -8.88
N GLY A 36 -11.18 -11.35 -10.05
CA GLY A 36 -10.06 -12.29 -10.17
C GLY A 36 -8.72 -11.70 -9.73
N VAL A 37 -8.50 -10.39 -9.93
CA VAL A 37 -7.27 -9.71 -9.49
C VAL A 37 -7.20 -9.67 -7.96
N CYS A 38 -8.28 -9.27 -7.29
CA CYS A 38 -8.33 -9.26 -5.84
C CYS A 38 -8.17 -10.66 -5.24
N ALA A 39 -8.76 -11.69 -5.87
CA ALA A 39 -8.58 -13.07 -5.45
C ALA A 39 -7.12 -13.53 -5.59
N ALA A 40 -6.46 -13.20 -6.70
CA ALA A 40 -5.05 -13.51 -6.91
C ALA A 40 -4.13 -12.80 -5.90
N LEU A 41 -4.39 -11.52 -5.60
CA LEU A 41 -3.66 -10.77 -4.58
C LEU A 41 -3.86 -11.37 -3.18
N ALA A 42 -5.07 -11.81 -2.84
CA ALA A 42 -5.34 -12.46 -1.56
C ALA A 42 -4.57 -13.79 -1.42
N SER A 43 -4.47 -14.58 -2.49
CA SER A 43 -3.68 -15.81 -2.51
C SER A 43 -2.18 -15.54 -2.37
N GLN A 44 -1.63 -14.60 -3.16
CA GLN A 44 -0.22 -14.21 -3.06
C GLN A 44 0.13 -13.70 -1.66
N ARG A 45 -0.75 -12.89 -1.05
CA ARG A 45 -0.60 -12.41 0.32
C ARG A 45 -0.55 -13.55 1.34
N ARG A 46 -1.37 -14.58 1.17
CA ARG A 46 -1.35 -15.76 2.04
C ARG A 46 -0.03 -16.52 1.91
N GLU A 47 0.49 -16.68 0.70
CA GLU A 47 1.76 -17.36 0.46
C GLU A 47 2.94 -16.57 1.05
N ALA A 48 2.96 -15.24 0.85
CA ALA A 48 3.98 -14.36 1.42
C ALA A 48 4.03 -14.44 2.96
N ARG A 49 2.87 -14.58 3.63
CA ARG A 49 2.82 -14.83 5.08
C ARG A 49 3.48 -16.14 5.49
N LEU A 50 3.26 -17.21 4.73
CA LEU A 50 3.89 -18.50 5.01
C LEU A 50 5.42 -18.42 4.87
N LEU A 51 5.90 -17.54 3.99
CA LEU A 51 7.32 -17.28 3.79
C LEU A 51 7.89 -16.19 4.71
N SER A 52 7.08 -15.59 5.59
CA SER A 52 7.44 -14.43 6.41
C SER A 52 7.92 -13.20 5.60
N ASP A 53 7.52 -13.10 4.33
CA ASP A 53 7.78 -11.94 3.48
C ASP A 53 6.71 -10.87 3.72
N HIS A 54 6.93 -10.07 4.76
CA HIS A 54 6.02 -8.98 5.13
C HIS A 54 6.07 -7.78 4.18
N SER A 55 7.10 -7.66 3.33
CA SER A 55 7.15 -6.64 2.29
C SER A 55 6.08 -6.94 1.26
N THR A 56 6.08 -8.16 0.71
CA THR A 56 5.09 -8.59 -0.28
C THR A 56 3.66 -8.58 0.27
N VAL A 57 3.48 -8.92 1.56
CA VAL A 57 2.16 -8.78 2.23
C VAL A 57 1.68 -7.33 2.22
N SER A 58 2.58 -6.39 2.50
CA SER A 58 2.27 -4.96 2.53
C SER A 58 1.92 -4.44 1.14
N ASP A 59 2.67 -4.83 0.12
CA ASP A 59 2.42 -4.45 -1.27
C ASP A 59 1.06 -4.98 -1.75
N CYS A 60 0.75 -6.26 -1.49
CA CYS A 60 -0.57 -6.82 -1.80
C CYS A 60 -1.71 -6.04 -1.11
N ASN A 61 -1.48 -5.56 0.11
CA ASN A 61 -2.45 -4.76 0.85
C ASN A 61 -2.61 -3.34 0.32
N VAL A 62 -1.57 -2.75 -0.29
CA VAL A 62 -1.69 -1.46 -0.98
C VAL A 62 -2.47 -1.65 -2.28
N GLU A 63 -2.13 -2.67 -3.07
CA GLU A 63 -2.80 -2.97 -4.33
C GLU A 63 -4.28 -3.29 -4.13
N LEU A 64 -4.63 -4.12 -3.13
CA LEU A 64 -6.03 -4.43 -2.82
C LEU A 64 -6.86 -3.19 -2.46
N ARG A 65 -6.27 -2.17 -1.80
CA ARG A 65 -6.99 -0.93 -1.45
C ARG A 65 -7.16 0.01 -2.64
N ASN A 66 -6.18 0.02 -3.53
CA ASN A 66 -6.15 0.95 -4.66
C ASN A 66 -6.74 0.36 -5.95
N HIS A 67 -7.05 -0.93 -5.97
CA HIS A 67 -7.55 -1.61 -7.16
C HIS A 67 -8.94 -1.09 -7.55
N PRO A 68 -9.09 -0.45 -8.73
CA PRO A 68 -10.36 0.13 -9.12
C PRO A 68 -11.34 -0.96 -9.55
N HIS A 69 -12.55 -0.93 -8.97
CA HIS A 69 -13.66 -1.78 -9.42
C HIS A 69 -14.61 -0.97 -10.32
N PRO A 70 -14.97 -1.48 -11.51
CA PRO A 70 -15.99 -0.84 -12.35
C PRO A 70 -17.35 -0.97 -11.65
N GLY A 71 -17.69 0.00 -10.80
CA GLY A 71 -18.95 0.05 -10.06
C GLY A 71 -18.88 0.72 -8.69
N GLU A 72 -17.70 0.91 -8.10
CA GLU A 72 -17.56 1.53 -6.79
C GLU A 72 -16.60 2.73 -6.88
N VAL A 73 -17.16 3.83 -7.38
CA VAL A 73 -16.58 5.16 -7.21
C VAL A 73 -17.11 5.70 -5.89
N ALA A 74 -16.24 5.83 -4.90
CA ALA A 74 -16.41 6.75 -3.77
C ALA A 74 -15.04 7.31 -3.39
#